data_AF-A0A7X7EUR3-F1
#
_entry.id   AF-A0A7X7EUR3-F1
#
_cell.length_a   1.000
_cell.length_b   1.000
_cell.length_c   1.000
_cell.angle_alpha   90.00
_cell.angle_beta   90.00
_cell.angle_gamma   90.00
#
_symmetry.space_group_name_H-M   'P 1'
#
loop_
_entity.id
_entity.type
_entity.pdbx_description
1 polymer ?
#
loop_
_entity_poly.entity_id
_entity_poly.type
_entity_poly.pdbx_seq_one_letter_code
_entity_poly.pdbx_strand_id
1 'polypeptide(L)'
;MKKIKIYSFVLLLFLIGSCSKDFIPDQDSNDEVSLKSSMPKLKIAVMPGLNYLDPSLMVDCLDEGTDFRNDKTTYHMLVEFSKPILDEAISQILKEKPDLLLIPGDLTYCGEKISHEAVAERLGEIAEQGIKVFVTPGNQDIDSPSSMAYNVASQLDGRLSWYGNFCSLLSSSESHSC
;
A
#
# COMPACT_ATOMS: atom_id res chain seq x y z
N MET A 1 -32.67 -40.67 28.44
CA MET A 1 -32.99 -39.83 27.24
C MET A 1 -33.25 -38.36 27.55
N LYS A 2 -33.88 -37.97 28.68
CA LYS A 2 -34.13 -36.54 29.02
C LYS A 2 -32.85 -35.72 29.30
N LYS A 3 -31.82 -36.33 29.92
CA LYS A 3 -30.55 -35.64 30.24
C LYS A 3 -29.75 -35.22 29.00
N ILE A 4 -29.78 -36.02 27.93
CA ILE A 4 -29.08 -35.72 26.66
C ILE A 4 -29.66 -34.48 25.97
N LYS A 5 -31.00 -34.32 26.00
CA LYS A 5 -31.66 -33.12 25.45
C LYS A 5 -31.34 -31.85 26.26
N ILE A 6 -31.15 -31.99 27.57
CA ILE A 6 -30.76 -30.86 28.45
C ILE A 6 -29.34 -30.41 28.12
N TYR A 7 -28.38 -31.33 27.97
CA TYR A 7 -27.01 -30.95 27.60
C TYR A 7 -26.92 -30.33 26.20
N SER A 8 -27.71 -30.84 25.26
CA SER A 8 -27.79 -30.24 23.91
C SER A 8 -28.37 -28.82 23.94
N PHE A 9 -29.32 -28.54 24.83
CA PHE A 9 -29.91 -27.21 24.97
C PHE A 9 -28.95 -26.22 25.64
N VAL A 10 -28.21 -26.66 26.67
CA VAL A 10 -27.20 -25.84 27.35
C VAL A 10 -26.01 -25.52 26.43
N LEU A 11 -25.57 -26.48 25.61
CA LEU A 11 -24.50 -26.26 24.62
C LEU A 11 -24.93 -25.24 23.54
N LEU A 12 -26.19 -25.28 23.11
CA LEU A 12 -26.73 -24.34 22.14
C LEU A 12 -26.80 -22.91 22.71
N LEU A 13 -27.17 -22.76 23.99
CA LEU A 13 -27.17 -21.47 24.69
C LEU A 13 -25.75 -20.88 24.85
N PHE A 14 -24.73 -21.74 25.03
CA PHE A 14 -23.34 -21.31 25.11
C PHE A 14 -22.81 -20.77 23.76
N LEU A 15 -23.22 -21.37 22.65
CA LEU A 15 -22.80 -20.96 21.30
C LEU A 15 -23.38 -19.59 20.88
N ILE A 16 -24.59 -19.24 21.34
CA ILE A 16 -25.20 -17.92 21.08
C ILE A 16 -24.76 -16.82 22.05
N GLY A 17 -24.16 -17.18 23.19
CA GLY A 17 -23.65 -16.22 24.19
C GLY A 17 -22.24 -15.70 23.92
N SER A 18 -21.50 -16.29 22.97
CA SER A 18 -20.09 -15.95 22.71
C SER A 18 -19.87 -14.69 21.85
N CYS A 19 -20.93 -13.94 21.54
CA CYS A 19 -20.82 -12.58 20.99
C CYS A 19 -21.12 -11.56 22.09
N SER A 20 -20.21 -11.44 23.06
CA SER A 20 -20.09 -10.22 23.85
C SER A 20 -18.96 -9.41 23.22
N LYS A 21 -19.26 -8.19 22.77
CA LYS A 21 -18.22 -7.22 22.42
C LYS A 21 -17.38 -7.00 23.68
N ASP A 22 -16.06 -6.99 23.52
CA ASP A 22 -15.16 -6.56 24.58
C ASP A 22 -15.57 -5.14 25.02
N PHE A 23 -16.11 -5.04 26.23
CA PHE A 23 -16.31 -3.77 26.89
C PHE A 23 -14.93 -3.30 27.34
N ILE A 24 -14.30 -2.46 26.52
CA ILE A 24 -13.15 -1.67 26.95
C ILE A 24 -13.74 -0.55 27.84
N PRO A 25 -13.44 -0.50 29.15
CA PRO A 25 -13.82 0.64 29.95
C PRO A 25 -12.96 1.82 29.52
N ASP A 26 -13.57 2.83 28.91
CA ASP A 26 -12.91 4.13 28.72
C ASP A 26 -12.51 4.65 30.10
N GLN A 27 -11.19 4.79 30.31
CA GLN A 27 -10.68 5.55 31.44
C GLN A 27 -10.99 7.02 31.20
N ASP A 28 -12.06 7.46 31.85
CA ASP A 28 -12.43 8.84 32.06
C ASP A 28 -11.34 9.52 32.91
N SER A 29 -10.34 10.09 32.23
CA SER A 29 -9.50 11.13 32.80
C SER A 29 -10.04 12.47 32.32
N ASN A 30 -10.78 13.09 33.24
CA ASN A 30 -11.31 14.44 33.16
C ASN A 30 -10.28 15.43 32.62
N ASP A 31 -10.43 15.82 31.35
CA ASP A 31 -10.10 17.13 30.78
C ASP A 31 -10.75 17.21 29.38
N GLU A 32 -12.08 17.09 29.32
CA GLU A 32 -12.84 17.27 28.08
C GLU A 32 -12.94 18.78 27.77
N VAL A 33 -11.89 19.32 27.14
CA VAL A 33 -12.06 20.51 26.31
C VAL A 33 -12.96 20.07 25.16
N SER A 34 -14.26 20.39 25.29
CA SER A 34 -15.26 20.20 24.24
C SER A 34 -14.95 21.12 23.05
N LEU A 35 -13.92 20.76 22.29
CA LEU A 35 -13.74 21.21 20.92
C LEU A 35 -14.80 20.47 20.10
N LYS A 36 -16.02 21.00 20.15
CA LYS A 36 -17.05 20.70 19.16
C LYS A 36 -16.59 21.32 17.84
N SER A 37 -15.55 20.74 17.24
CA SER A 37 -15.00 21.22 15.99
C SER A 37 -16.06 20.96 14.93
N SER A 38 -16.71 22.01 14.46
CA SER A 38 -17.57 21.99 13.27
C SER A 38 -16.75 21.78 11.99
N MET A 39 -15.57 21.17 12.10
CA MET A 39 -14.72 20.88 10.96
C MET A 39 -15.27 19.66 10.24
N PRO A 40 -15.31 19.69 8.90
CA PRO A 40 -15.66 18.50 8.13
C PRO A 40 -14.73 17.35 8.51
N LYS A 41 -15.32 16.17 8.76
CA LYS A 41 -14.58 14.95 9.08
C LYS A 41 -13.81 14.52 7.84
N LEU A 42 -12.48 14.55 7.89
CA LEU A 42 -11.60 14.11 6.82
C LEU A 42 -11.26 12.62 6.99
N LYS A 43 -11.45 11.82 5.93
CA LYS A 43 -11.05 10.42 5.85
C LYS A 43 -9.79 10.30 5.01
N ILE A 44 -8.69 9.91 5.66
CA ILE A 44 -7.39 9.72 5.03
C ILE A 44 -7.07 8.22 5.00
N ALA A 45 -6.67 7.71 3.83
CA ALA A 45 -5.99 6.43 3.72
C ALA A 45 -4.48 6.66 3.57
N VAL A 46 -3.68 5.80 4.20
CA VAL A 46 -2.21 5.86 4.12
C VAL A 46 -1.70 4.50 3.66
N MET A 47 -0.89 4.49 2.61
CA MET A 47 -0.37 3.27 1.98
C MET A 47 1.14 3.44 1.75
N PRO A 48 1.99 3.16 2.75
CA PRO A 48 3.45 3.26 2.62
C PRO A 48 4.05 2.00 1.98
N GLY A 49 5.20 2.14 1.33
CA GLY A 49 6.07 1.00 1.00
C GLY A 49 5.43 -0.03 0.08
N LEU A 50 4.89 0.43 -1.05
CA LEU A 50 4.29 -0.45 -2.06
C LEU A 50 5.32 -1.48 -2.56
N ASN A 51 6.58 -1.06 -2.69
CA ASN A 51 7.69 -1.88 -3.19
C ASN A 51 7.29 -2.65 -4.46
N TYR A 52 6.60 -1.97 -5.38
CA TYR A 52 6.05 -2.58 -6.58
C TYR A 52 7.19 -2.98 -7.52
N LEU A 53 7.12 -4.21 -8.03
CA LEU A 53 7.96 -4.68 -9.11
C LEU A 53 7.06 -5.07 -10.27
N ASP A 54 7.29 -4.48 -11.45
CA ASP A 54 6.61 -4.94 -12.65
C ASP A 54 6.96 -6.42 -12.90
N PRO A 55 5.97 -7.32 -13.09
CA PRO A 55 6.22 -8.75 -13.27
C PRO A 55 7.15 -9.08 -14.44
N SER A 56 7.27 -8.19 -15.44
CA SER A 56 8.22 -8.36 -16.55
C SER A 56 9.69 -8.27 -16.11
N LEU A 57 9.97 -7.68 -14.95
CA LEU A 57 11.30 -7.44 -14.40
C LEU A 57 11.72 -8.44 -13.30
N MET A 58 10.87 -9.44 -13.00
CA MET A 58 11.11 -10.45 -11.96
C MET A 58 12.41 -11.25 -12.11
N VAL A 59 13.05 -11.23 -13.28
CA VAL A 59 14.34 -11.90 -13.53
C VAL A 59 15.55 -10.99 -13.41
N ASP A 60 15.37 -9.68 -13.59
CA ASP A 60 16.48 -8.71 -13.71
C ASP A 60 16.75 -7.95 -12.40
N CYS A 61 15.72 -7.72 -11.58
CA CYS A 61 15.83 -6.97 -10.32
C CYS A 61 16.11 -7.84 -9.09
N LEU A 62 16.17 -9.17 -9.28
CA LEU A 62 16.51 -10.14 -8.25
C LEU A 62 17.92 -10.65 -8.57
N ASP A 63 18.88 -10.29 -7.74
CA ASP A 63 20.32 -10.54 -7.89
C ASP A 63 20.65 -11.92 -8.52
N GLU A 64 21.51 -11.91 -9.55
CA GLU A 64 22.01 -13.10 -10.27
C GLU A 64 22.86 -13.98 -9.33
N GLY A 65 22.24 -14.73 -8.44
CA GLY A 65 22.99 -15.64 -7.56
C GLY A 65 22.17 -16.31 -6.46
N THR A 66 21.06 -15.70 -6.06
CA THR A 66 20.11 -16.33 -5.15
C THR A 66 18.93 -16.81 -5.97
N ASP A 67 18.82 -18.13 -6.13
CA ASP A 67 17.60 -18.73 -6.65
C ASP A 67 16.42 -18.26 -5.80
N PHE A 68 15.63 -17.35 -6.38
CA PHE A 68 14.40 -16.79 -5.80
C PHE A 68 13.51 -17.88 -5.18
N ARG A 69 13.56 -19.11 -5.70
CA ARG A 69 12.79 -20.25 -5.20
C ARG A 69 13.40 -20.91 -3.97
N ASN A 70 14.71 -20.79 -3.77
CA ASN A 70 15.48 -21.49 -2.73
C ASN A 70 15.95 -20.59 -1.59
N ASP A 71 15.98 -19.26 -1.75
CA ASP A 71 16.36 -18.35 -0.67
C ASP A 71 15.21 -17.41 -0.26
N LYS A 72 14.14 -18.02 0.26
CA LYS A 72 13.03 -17.29 0.91
C LYS A 72 13.42 -16.58 2.21
N THR A 73 14.67 -16.73 2.63
CA THR A 73 15.19 -16.19 3.89
C THR A 73 15.93 -14.87 3.72
N THR A 74 16.46 -14.58 2.53
CA THR A 74 17.27 -13.38 2.28
C THR A 74 16.43 -12.17 1.83
N TYR A 75 15.25 -12.40 1.25
CA TYR A 75 14.32 -11.32 0.87
C TYR A 75 13.07 -11.32 1.76
N HIS A 76 12.94 -10.28 2.59
CA HIS A 76 11.85 -10.11 3.55
C HIS A 76 10.54 -9.55 2.93
N MET A 77 10.51 -9.31 1.62
CA MET A 77 9.37 -8.68 0.94
C MET A 77 8.71 -9.64 -0.06
N LEU A 78 7.38 -9.59 -0.14
CA LEU A 78 6.55 -10.42 -1.02
C LEU A 78 6.53 -9.88 -2.46
N VAL A 79 7.70 -9.64 -3.05
CA VAL A 79 7.86 -8.91 -4.32
C VAL A 79 7.12 -9.60 -5.47
N GLU A 80 7.12 -10.93 -5.48
CA GLU A 80 6.37 -11.76 -6.44
C GLU A 80 4.84 -11.56 -6.40
N PHE A 81 4.35 -11.08 -5.26
CA PHE A 81 2.95 -10.76 -5.03
C PHE A 81 2.70 -9.26 -5.00
N SER A 82 3.71 -8.41 -5.30
CA SER A 82 3.58 -6.96 -5.22
C SER A 82 2.42 -6.44 -6.09
N LYS A 83 2.26 -6.97 -7.32
CA LYS A 83 1.12 -6.65 -8.18
C LYS A 83 -0.24 -7.04 -7.58
N PRO A 84 -0.54 -8.30 -7.25
CA PRO A 84 -1.84 -8.65 -6.68
C PRO A 84 -2.12 -7.96 -5.33
N ILE A 85 -1.08 -7.69 -4.52
CA ILE A 85 -1.22 -6.92 -3.27
C ILE A 85 -1.64 -5.47 -3.59
N LEU A 86 -0.95 -4.81 -4.52
CA LEU A 86 -1.29 -3.45 -4.94
C LEU A 86 -2.71 -3.39 -5.52
N ASP A 87 -3.07 -4.32 -6.39
CA ASP A 87 -4.39 -4.38 -7.03
C ASP A 87 -5.52 -4.50 -5.98
N GLU A 88 -5.33 -5.35 -4.96
CA GLU A 88 -6.30 -5.52 -3.88
C GLU A 88 -6.32 -4.30 -2.93
N ALA A 89 -5.17 -3.71 -2.61
CA ALA A 89 -5.11 -2.48 -1.81
C ALA A 89 -5.89 -1.35 -2.50
N ILE A 90 -5.69 -1.16 -3.81
CA ILE A 90 -6.41 -0.17 -4.61
C ILE A 90 -7.92 -0.47 -4.62
N SER A 91 -8.33 -1.73 -4.82
CA SER A 91 -9.73 -2.15 -4.73
C SER A 91 -10.37 -1.71 -3.40
N GLN A 92 -9.65 -1.87 -2.28
CA GLN A 92 -10.12 -1.42 -0.97
C GLN A 92 -10.19 0.11 -0.87
N ILE A 93 -9.21 0.85 -1.37
CA ILE A 93 -9.24 2.32 -1.43
C ILE A 93 -10.47 2.81 -2.20
N LEU A 94 -10.71 2.24 -3.38
CA LEU A 94 -11.85 2.62 -4.23
C LEU A 94 -13.20 2.28 -3.59
N LYS A 95 -13.28 1.20 -2.82
CA LYS A 95 -14.47 0.83 -2.05
C LYS A 95 -14.70 1.77 -0.87
N GLU A 96 -13.65 2.09 -0.14
CA GLU A 96 -13.71 2.92 1.07
C GLU A 96 -13.89 4.41 0.76
N LYS A 97 -13.50 4.85 -0.44
CA LYS A 97 -13.60 6.24 -0.92
C LYS A 97 -13.10 7.26 0.11
N PRO A 98 -11.82 7.22 0.52
CA PRO A 98 -11.25 8.27 1.36
C PRO A 98 -11.26 9.61 0.61
N ASP A 99 -11.23 10.72 1.34
CA ASP A 99 -11.05 12.05 0.74
C ASP A 99 -9.63 12.22 0.17
N LEU A 100 -8.67 11.49 0.77
CA LEU A 100 -7.24 11.58 0.47
C LEU A 100 -6.54 10.24 0.64
N LEU A 101 -5.68 9.89 -0.30
CA LEU A 101 -4.68 8.83 -0.23
C LEU A 101 -3.29 9.46 -0.10
N LEU A 102 -2.54 9.05 0.93
CA LEU A 102 -1.16 9.45 1.18
C LEU A 102 -0.22 8.24 1.01
N ILE A 103 0.79 8.39 0.17
CA ILE A 103 1.83 7.37 -0.07
C ILE A 103 3.20 7.98 0.27
N PRO A 104 3.72 7.74 1.48
CA PRO A 104 4.98 8.35 1.93
C PRO A 104 6.21 7.52 1.50
N GLY A 105 6.38 7.31 0.19
CA GLY A 105 7.59 6.70 -0.38
C GLY A 105 7.60 5.18 -0.54
N ASP A 106 8.69 4.73 -1.16
CA ASP A 106 9.03 3.36 -1.56
C ASP A 106 7.92 2.74 -2.41
N LEU A 107 7.61 3.43 -3.51
CA LEU A 107 6.63 3.03 -4.52
C LEU A 107 7.07 1.77 -5.25
N THR A 108 8.36 1.69 -5.58
CA THR A 108 8.96 0.65 -6.41
C THR A 108 10.00 -0.15 -5.64
N TYR A 109 10.30 -1.35 -6.13
CA TYR A 109 11.24 -2.26 -5.47
C TYR A 109 12.69 -1.80 -5.62
N CYS A 110 13.14 -1.51 -6.85
CA CYS A 110 14.50 -1.02 -7.12
C CYS A 110 14.52 0.29 -7.95
N GLY A 111 13.47 1.09 -7.95
CA GLY A 111 13.46 2.38 -8.65
C GLY A 111 13.28 2.24 -10.16
N GLU A 112 12.69 1.15 -10.64
CA GLU A 112 12.59 0.87 -12.06
C GLU A 112 11.56 1.80 -12.72
N LYS A 113 11.93 2.36 -13.86
CA LYS A 113 11.05 3.27 -14.61
C LYS A 113 9.70 2.62 -14.96
N ILE A 114 9.71 1.37 -15.42
CA ILE A 114 8.50 0.64 -15.80
C ILE A 114 7.60 0.42 -14.58
N SER A 115 8.18 0.05 -13.43
CA SER A 115 7.45 -0.07 -12.16
C SER A 115 6.80 1.26 -11.76
N HIS A 116 7.51 2.38 -11.89
CA HIS A 116 6.98 3.72 -11.62
C HIS A 116 5.84 4.10 -12.57
N GLU A 117 5.98 3.84 -13.86
CA GLU A 117 4.93 4.09 -14.87
C GLU A 117 3.68 3.28 -14.57
N ALA A 118 3.83 2.00 -14.22
CA ALA A 118 2.72 1.15 -13.81
C ALA A 118 2.05 1.68 -12.54
N VAL A 119 2.81 2.04 -11.50
CA VAL A 119 2.24 2.62 -10.27
C VAL A 119 1.49 3.92 -10.59
N ALA A 120 2.07 4.81 -11.40
CA ALA A 120 1.45 6.08 -11.77
C ALA A 120 0.10 5.90 -12.48
N GLU A 121 0.00 4.94 -13.42
CA GLU A 121 -1.27 4.60 -14.08
C GLU A 121 -2.33 4.20 -13.05
N ARG A 122 -1.97 3.33 -12.12
CA ARG A 122 -2.90 2.84 -11.08
C ARG A 122 -3.33 3.93 -10.11
N LEU A 123 -2.44 4.87 -9.77
CA LEU A 123 -2.80 6.03 -8.96
C LEU A 123 -3.69 7.01 -9.72
N GLY A 124 -3.54 7.12 -11.05
CA GLY A 124 -4.46 7.82 -11.93
C GLY A 124 -5.89 7.29 -11.83
N GLU A 125 -6.07 5.96 -11.84
CA GLU A 125 -7.40 5.33 -11.66
C GLU A 125 -8.08 5.76 -10.35
N ILE A 126 -7.30 5.91 -9.26
CA ILE A 126 -7.79 6.37 -7.95
C ILE A 126 -8.20 7.84 -8.01
N ALA A 127 -7.35 8.67 -8.63
CA ALA A 127 -7.60 10.10 -8.79
C ALA A 127 -8.86 10.40 -9.60
N GLU A 128 -9.10 9.64 -10.67
CA GLU A 128 -10.31 9.76 -11.51
C GLU A 128 -11.61 9.52 -10.73
N GLN A 129 -11.56 8.81 -9.60
CA GLN A 129 -12.69 8.60 -8.69
C GLN A 129 -12.93 9.78 -7.73
N GLY A 130 -12.18 10.88 -7.87
CA GLY A 130 -12.28 12.08 -7.05
C GLY A 130 -11.53 12.02 -5.73
N ILE A 131 -10.69 11.00 -5.52
CA ILE A 131 -9.84 10.84 -4.34
C ILE A 131 -8.55 11.65 -4.56
N LYS A 132 -8.17 12.51 -3.62
CA LYS A 132 -6.89 13.25 -3.73
C LYS A 132 -5.73 12.32 -3.45
N VAL A 133 -4.73 12.27 -4.32
CA VAL A 133 -3.55 11.42 -4.15
C VAL A 133 -2.34 12.31 -3.89
N PHE A 134 -1.61 12.02 -2.81
CA PHE A 134 -0.34 12.66 -2.47
C PHE A 134 0.74 11.60 -2.31
N VAL A 135 1.88 11.84 -2.95
CA VAL A 135 2.98 10.89 -3.00
C VAL A 135 4.28 11.63 -2.75
N THR A 136 5.13 11.06 -1.91
CA THR A 136 6.54 11.45 -1.81
C THR A 136 7.40 10.28 -2.27
N PRO A 137 8.58 10.50 -2.86
CA PRO A 137 9.50 9.40 -3.14
C PRO A 137 10.12 8.86 -1.84
N GLY A 138 10.43 7.57 -1.82
CA GLY A 138 11.27 6.93 -0.80
C GLY A 138 12.70 6.74 -1.27
N ASN A 139 13.52 6.08 -0.45
CA ASN A 139 14.93 5.85 -0.77
C ASN A 139 15.13 4.79 -1.87
N GLN A 140 14.14 3.95 -2.14
CA GLN A 140 14.20 2.99 -3.25
C GLN A 140 13.74 3.56 -4.58
N ASP A 141 13.06 4.71 -4.58
CA ASP A 141 12.38 5.23 -5.76
C ASP A 141 13.28 6.05 -6.68
N ILE A 142 14.29 6.72 -6.13
CA ILE A 142 15.18 7.62 -6.87
C ILE A 142 16.63 7.27 -6.62
N ASP A 143 17.39 7.13 -7.70
CA ASP A 143 18.83 6.81 -7.68
C ASP A 143 19.17 5.57 -6.84
N SER A 144 18.27 4.57 -6.82
CA SER A 144 18.49 3.35 -6.05
C SER A 144 19.76 2.64 -6.56
N PRO A 145 20.74 2.35 -5.68
CA PRO A 145 21.93 1.57 -6.06
C PRO A 145 21.59 0.18 -6.61
N SER A 146 20.41 -0.32 -6.27
CA SER A 146 19.87 -1.61 -6.69
C SER A 146 19.08 -1.55 -8.00
N SER A 147 18.99 -0.38 -8.66
CA SER A 147 18.35 -0.19 -9.98
C SER A 147 19.15 -0.86 -11.11
N MET A 148 19.33 -2.17 -11.01
CA MET A 148 19.99 -3.03 -11.99
C MET A 148 19.01 -3.40 -13.12
N ALA A 149 18.41 -2.40 -13.76
CA ALA A 149 17.57 -2.63 -14.94
C ALA A 149 17.63 -1.46 -15.92
N TYR A 150 18.84 -1.02 -16.31
CA TYR A 150 19.09 -0.52 -17.67
C TYR A 150 20.60 -0.39 -17.97
N ASN A 151 21.26 -1.50 -18.32
CA ASN A 151 22.44 -1.46 -19.19
C ASN A 151 21.99 -1.69 -20.63
N VAL A 152 21.29 -0.71 -21.21
CA VAL A 152 21.34 -0.52 -22.66
C VAL A 152 22.22 0.69 -22.88
N ALA A 153 23.37 0.44 -23.52
CA ALA A 153 24.45 1.38 -23.76
C ALA A 153 24.09 2.55 -24.71
N SER A 154 22.89 3.14 -24.59
CA SER A 154 22.40 4.21 -25.46
C SER A 154 21.70 5.39 -24.75
N GLN A 155 21.68 5.45 -23.41
CA GLN A 155 21.23 6.66 -22.69
C GLN A 155 22.09 6.97 -21.47
N LEU A 156 23.35 7.34 -21.72
CA LEU A 156 24.27 7.89 -20.70
C LEU A 156 23.93 9.35 -20.31
N ASP A 157 22.65 9.68 -20.21
CA ASP A 157 22.14 10.98 -19.71
C ASP A 157 21.01 10.80 -18.65
N GLY A 158 20.66 9.56 -18.30
CA GLY A 158 19.44 9.24 -17.53
C GLY A 158 19.52 9.43 -16.01
N ARG A 159 20.72 9.46 -15.41
CA ARG A 159 20.87 9.49 -13.94
C ARG A 159 20.57 10.84 -13.29
N LEU A 160 20.59 11.94 -14.05
CA LEU A 160 20.19 13.27 -13.54
C LEU A 160 18.75 13.62 -13.94
N SER A 161 18.09 12.79 -14.75
CA SER A 161 16.75 13.07 -15.29
C SER A 161 15.60 12.53 -14.44
N TRP A 162 15.86 11.58 -13.52
CA TRP A 162 14.77 10.85 -12.87
C TRP A 162 14.06 11.65 -11.76
N TYR A 163 14.77 12.48 -10.99
CA TYR A 163 14.14 13.42 -10.04
C TYR A 163 13.14 14.37 -10.74
N GLY A 164 13.50 14.89 -11.92
CA GLY A 164 12.63 15.78 -12.71
C GLY A 164 11.44 15.06 -13.36
N ASN A 165 11.63 13.80 -13.76
CA ASN A 165 10.59 12.98 -14.36
C ASN A 165 9.62 12.38 -13.35
N PHE A 166 10.03 12.10 -12.11
CA PHE A 166 9.17 11.53 -11.06
C PHE A 166 7.94 12.40 -10.79
N CYS A 167 8.17 13.69 -10.53
CA CYS A 167 7.07 14.64 -10.33
C CYS A 167 6.21 14.76 -11.59
N SER A 168 6.83 14.85 -12.77
CA SER A 168 6.10 14.96 -14.05
C SER A 168 5.24 13.74 -14.37
N LEU A 169 5.68 12.55 -13.99
CA LEU A 169 4.96 11.29 -14.20
C LEU A 169 3.72 11.22 -13.30
N LEU A 170 3.83 11.70 -12.06
CA LEU A 170 2.72 11.71 -11.10
C LEU A 170 1.85 12.97 -11.18
N SER A 171 2.28 14.02 -11.88
CA SER A 171 1.55 15.30 -11.99
C SER A 171 0.75 15.47 -13.29
N SER A 172 0.68 14.47 -14.17
CA SER A 172 0.07 14.62 -15.51
C SER A 172 -1.47 14.67 -15.51
N SER A 173 -2.12 14.54 -14.36
CA SER A 173 -3.52 14.95 -14.15
C SER A 173 -3.51 16.25 -13.36
N GLU A 174 -4.30 17.25 -13.74
CA GLU A 174 -4.31 18.63 -13.20
C GLU A 174 -4.67 18.76 -11.69
N SER A 175 -4.49 17.72 -10.89
CA SER A 175 -4.87 17.65 -9.47
C SER A 175 -3.81 17.07 -8.53
N HIS A 176 -2.58 16.82 -8.99
CA HIS A 176 -1.53 16.16 -8.18
C HIS A 176 -0.40 17.14 -7.85
N SER A 177 -0.34 17.57 -6.58
CA SER A 177 0.87 18.20 -6.05
C SER A 177 1.79 17.09 -5.56
N CYS A 178 2.97 17.01 -6.15
CA CYS A 178 4.12 16.38 -5.52
C CYS A 178 4.63 17.28 -4.39
#